data_AF-A0A8B6EZ31-F1
#
_entry.id   AF-A0A8B6EZ31-F1
#
_cell.length_a   1.000
_cell.length_b   1.000
_cell.length_c   1.000
_cell.angle_alpha   90.00
_cell.angle_beta   90.00
_cell.angle_gamma   90.00
#
_symmetry.space_group_name_H-M   'P 1'
#
loop_
_entity.id
_entity.type
_entity.pdbx_description
1 polymer ?
#
loop_
_entity_poly.entity_id
_entity_poly.type
_entity_poly.pdbx_seq_one_letter_code
_entity_poly.pdbx_strand_id
1 'polypeptide(L)'
;MRTVTNVFLLNLAVSDLLLAVFCMPFTLIPMFLQNFIFGATMCVLIRYLQGVSVGVSCFTLVSISLERYFGICRPLRSRRWQTLSHAYKVIIFCWILAAVVMIPIAVQTKYKRLRLGNHRCVEIWEDESLVKAYTVFLDLILLFCPFLLMVAAYGCIISTLWDGIQAQAHQKELN
;
A
#
# COMPACT_ATOMS: atom_id res chain seq x y z
N MET A 1 14.72 18.21 -11.24
CA MET A 1 14.95 16.75 -11.11
C MET A 1 13.63 16.03 -10.83
N ARG A 2 12.92 15.56 -11.87
CA ARG A 2 11.74 14.67 -11.73
C ARG A 2 12.14 13.27 -12.19
N THR A 3 12.71 12.49 -11.29
CA THR A 3 12.99 11.07 -11.55
C THR A 3 11.74 10.23 -11.26
N VAL A 4 11.65 9.04 -11.87
CA VAL A 4 10.52 8.12 -11.66
C VAL A 4 10.34 7.78 -10.18
N THR A 5 11.43 7.51 -9.47
CA THR A 5 11.44 7.27 -8.03
C THR A 5 10.81 8.41 -7.22
N ASN A 6 11.10 9.68 -7.57
CA ASN A 6 10.53 10.83 -6.85
C ASN A 6 9.00 10.90 -6.98
N VAL A 7 8.46 10.46 -8.12
CA VAL A 7 7.00 10.41 -8.32
C VAL A 7 6.36 9.33 -7.45
N PHE A 8 6.97 8.14 -7.35
CA PHE A 8 6.49 7.09 -6.45
C PHE A 8 6.59 7.50 -4.97
N LEU A 9 7.68 8.13 -4.56
CA LEU A 9 7.84 8.64 -3.19
C LEU A 9 6.79 9.72 -2.87
N LEU A 10 6.50 10.61 -3.82
CA LEU A 10 5.42 11.59 -3.64
C LEU A 10 4.06 10.90 -3.51
N ASN A 11 3.76 9.90 -4.33
CA ASN A 11 2.50 9.14 -4.22
C ASN A 11 2.36 8.45 -2.86
N LEU A 12 3.43 7.84 -2.36
CA LEU A 12 3.48 7.23 -1.04
C LEU A 12 3.19 8.28 0.05
N ALA A 13 3.89 9.41 0.02
CA ALA A 13 3.70 10.49 0.98
C ALA A 13 2.26 11.05 0.97
N VAL A 14 1.65 11.19 -0.22
CA VAL A 14 0.25 11.63 -0.35
C VAL A 14 -0.71 10.62 0.28
N SER A 15 -0.51 9.33 0.02
CA SER A 15 -1.35 8.26 0.58
C SER A 15 -1.25 8.21 2.11
N ASP A 16 -0.03 8.28 2.65
CA ASP A 16 0.22 8.24 4.09
C ASP A 16 -0.28 9.51 4.80
N LEU A 17 -0.16 10.68 4.15
CA LEU A 17 -0.74 11.92 4.66
C LEU A 17 -2.27 11.84 4.68
N LEU A 18 -2.89 11.23 3.68
CA LEU A 18 -4.34 11.02 3.66
C LEU A 18 -4.78 10.15 4.85
N LEU A 19 -4.04 9.09 5.16
CA LEU A 19 -4.27 8.29 6.36
C LEU A 19 -4.10 9.08 7.65
N ALA A 20 -2.98 9.79 7.78
CA ALA A 20 -2.63 10.50 9.01
C ALA A 20 -3.61 11.65 9.31
N VAL A 21 -3.96 12.44 8.29
CA VAL A 21 -4.78 13.65 8.47
C VAL A 21 -6.27 13.33 8.48
N PHE A 22 -6.74 12.42 7.60
CA PHE A 22 -8.17 12.17 7.46
C PHE A 22 -8.64 10.89 8.15
N CYS A 23 -7.81 9.84 8.25
CA CYS A 23 -8.29 8.58 8.81
C CYS A 23 -8.01 8.45 10.32
N MET A 24 -6.81 8.84 10.77
CA MET A 24 -6.41 8.70 12.17
C MET A 24 -7.30 9.49 13.15
N PRO A 25 -7.53 10.82 13.01
CA PRO A 25 -8.32 11.55 14.00
C PRO A 25 -9.77 11.04 14.08
N PHE A 26 -10.37 10.70 12.94
CA PHE A 26 -11.75 10.19 12.88
C PHE A 26 -11.89 8.75 13.37
N THR A 27 -10.79 8.02 13.50
CA THR A 27 -10.75 6.70 14.15
C THR A 27 -10.46 6.82 15.64
N LEU A 28 -9.57 7.74 16.02
CA LEU A 28 -9.08 7.91 17.38
C LEU A 28 -10.09 8.61 18.30
N ILE A 29 -10.76 9.67 17.82
CA ILE A 29 -11.75 10.43 18.60
C ILE A 29 -12.91 9.51 19.08
N PRO A 30 -13.54 8.68 18.21
CA PRO A 30 -14.57 7.74 18.65
C PRO A 30 -14.06 6.62 19.57
N MET A 31 -12.77 6.27 19.49
CA MET A 31 -12.15 5.31 20.39
C MET A 31 -12.04 5.89 21.81
N PHE A 32 -11.69 7.16 21.96
CA PHE A 32 -11.67 7.81 23.28
C PHE A 32 -13.08 8.10 23.82
N LEU A 33 -13.98 8.59 22.97
CA LEU A 33 -15.36 8.93 23.35
C LEU A 33 -16.28 7.70 23.51
N GLN A 34 -15.82 6.51 23.09
CA GLN A 34 -16.63 5.29 22.98
C GLN A 34 -17.95 5.51 22.20
N ASN A 35 -17.94 6.48 21.28
CA ASN A 35 -19.10 6.93 20.52
C ASN A 35 -18.66 7.59 19.20
N PHE A 36 -19.20 7.10 18.08
CA PHE A 36 -18.93 7.67 16.75
C PHE A 36 -19.90 8.82 16.46
N ILE A 37 -19.42 10.05 16.55
CA ILE A 37 -20.26 11.26 16.45
C ILE A 37 -20.35 11.85 15.03
N PHE A 38 -19.54 11.38 14.08
CA PHE A 38 -19.41 11.98 12.74
C PHE A 38 -20.47 11.50 11.73
N GLY A 39 -21.41 10.66 12.17
CA GLY A 39 -22.53 10.18 11.35
C GLY A 39 -22.18 9.03 10.39
N ALA A 40 -23.19 8.54 9.68
CA ALA A 40 -23.09 7.32 8.86
C ALA A 40 -22.18 7.47 7.63
N THR A 41 -22.20 8.63 6.97
CA THR A 41 -21.40 8.86 5.77
C THR A 41 -19.90 8.84 6.08
N MET A 42 -19.48 9.55 7.13
CA MET A 42 -18.07 9.57 7.57
C MET A 42 -17.62 8.20 8.05
N CYS A 43 -18.49 7.43 8.69
CA CYS A 43 -18.22 6.07 9.13
C CYS A 43 -17.74 5.16 7.98
N VAL A 44 -18.51 5.14 6.89
CA VAL A 44 -18.19 4.31 5.70
C VAL A 44 -17.00 4.90 4.94
N LEU A 45 -16.99 6.22 4.75
CA LEU A 45 -15.96 6.91 3.99
C LEU A 45 -14.57 6.72 4.60
N ILE A 46 -14.43 6.92 5.92
CA ILE A 46 -13.13 6.80 6.60
C ILE A 46 -12.62 5.35 6.57
N ARG A 47 -13.50 4.35 6.80
CA ARG A 47 -13.10 2.94 6.71
C ARG A 47 -12.64 2.56 5.31
N TYR A 48 -13.37 3.01 4.29
CA TYR A 48 -13.01 2.76 2.91
C TYR A 48 -11.70 3.45 2.51
N LEU A 49 -11.57 4.76 2.79
CA LEU A 49 -10.35 5.52 2.49
C LEU A 49 -9.13 4.95 3.22
N GLN A 50 -9.29 4.50 4.47
CA GLN A 50 -8.23 3.86 5.21
C GLN A 50 -7.71 2.61 4.48
N GLY A 51 -8.62 1.73 4.04
CA GLY A 51 -8.25 0.55 3.27
C GLY A 51 -7.57 0.92 1.95
N VAL A 52 -8.14 1.86 1.20
CA VAL A 52 -7.60 2.28 -0.11
C VAL A 52 -6.18 2.84 0.03
N SER A 53 -5.95 3.74 0.98
CA SER A 53 -4.63 4.33 1.17
C SER A 53 -3.60 3.29 1.60
N VAL A 54 -3.93 2.37 2.51
CA VAL A 54 -3.01 1.28 2.88
C VAL A 54 -2.66 0.43 1.65
N GLY A 55 -3.66 0.10 0.83
CA GLY A 55 -3.46 -0.63 -0.43
C GLY A 55 -2.55 0.12 -1.41
N VAL A 56 -2.79 1.41 -1.63
CA VAL A 56 -1.97 2.26 -2.51
C VAL A 56 -0.54 2.35 -2.01
N SER A 57 -0.33 2.60 -0.71
CA SER A 57 1.01 2.67 -0.12
C SER A 57 1.75 1.35 -0.31
N CYS A 58 1.10 0.22 -0.06
CA CYS A 58 1.70 -1.10 -0.23
C CYS A 58 2.09 -1.40 -1.70
N PHE A 59 1.18 -1.21 -2.65
CA PHE A 59 1.48 -1.41 -4.07
C PHE A 59 2.56 -0.44 -4.59
N THR A 60 2.61 0.77 -4.03
CA THR A 60 3.67 1.75 -4.34
C THR A 60 5.03 1.27 -3.85
N LEU A 61 5.13 0.71 -2.63
CA LEU A 61 6.38 0.15 -2.10
C LEU A 61 6.90 -1.02 -2.94
N VAL A 62 6.02 -1.91 -3.37
CA VAL A 62 6.37 -2.99 -4.31
C VAL A 62 6.88 -2.40 -5.63
N SER A 63 6.21 -1.38 -6.16
CA SER A 63 6.60 -0.71 -7.40
C SER A 63 7.99 -0.07 -7.30
N ILE A 64 8.30 0.59 -6.18
CA ILE A 64 9.64 1.16 -5.90
C ILE A 64 10.70 0.05 -5.84
N SER A 65 10.40 -1.06 -5.17
CA SER A 65 11.31 -2.19 -5.05
C SER A 65 11.63 -2.81 -6.42
N LEU A 66 10.60 -2.98 -7.27
CA LEU A 66 10.76 -3.47 -8.63
C LEU A 66 11.51 -2.49 -9.53
N GLU A 67 11.23 -1.19 -9.43
CA GLU A 67 11.98 -0.14 -10.15
C GLU A 67 13.48 -0.24 -9.86
N ARG A 68 13.84 -0.37 -8.58
CA ARG A 68 15.25 -0.53 -8.15
C ARG A 68 15.85 -1.84 -8.66
N TYR A 69 15.11 -2.94 -8.59
CA TYR A 69 15.56 -4.24 -9.11
C TYR A 69 15.86 -4.17 -10.60
N PHE A 70 14.95 -3.63 -11.41
CA PHE A 70 15.18 -3.51 -12.85
C PHE A 70 16.33 -2.54 -13.16
N GLY A 71 16.45 -1.45 -12.40
CA GLY A 71 17.54 -0.48 -12.54
C GLY A 71 18.93 -1.07 -12.34
N ILE A 72 19.09 -1.92 -11.33
CA ILE A 72 20.39 -2.45 -10.90
C ILE A 72 20.69 -3.80 -11.57
N CYS A 73 19.77 -4.77 -11.46
CA CYS A 73 20.02 -6.13 -11.90
C CYS A 73 19.78 -6.34 -13.40
N ARG A 74 19.01 -5.46 -14.08
CA ARG A 74 18.64 -5.61 -15.51
C ARG A 74 18.70 -4.28 -16.28
N PRO A 75 19.88 -3.65 -16.41
CA PRO A 75 20.03 -2.29 -16.94
C PRO A 75 19.46 -2.08 -18.36
N LEU A 76 19.54 -3.09 -19.23
CA LEU A 76 19.02 -3.00 -20.62
C LEU A 76 17.48 -2.93 -20.67
N ARG A 77 16.77 -3.59 -19.75
CA ARG A 77 15.31 -3.56 -19.66
C ARG A 77 14.80 -2.33 -18.90
N SER A 78 15.62 -1.84 -17.97
CA SER A 78 15.36 -0.63 -17.18
C SER A 78 15.08 0.60 -18.05
N ARG A 79 15.89 0.82 -19.11
CA ARG A 79 15.78 2.02 -19.96
C ARG A 79 14.43 2.18 -20.66
N ARG A 80 13.69 1.09 -20.88
CA ARG A 80 12.32 1.12 -21.44
C ARG A 80 11.24 1.32 -20.37
N TRP A 81 11.49 0.84 -19.15
CA TRP A 81 10.55 0.89 -18.01
C TRP A 81 10.63 2.18 -17.21
N GLN A 82 11.79 2.84 -17.17
CA GLN A 82 12.04 4.09 -16.43
C GLN A 82 11.52 5.34 -17.17
N THR A 83 10.29 5.30 -17.68
CA THR A 83 9.63 6.48 -18.26
C THR A 83 8.61 7.05 -17.27
N LEU A 84 8.55 8.39 -17.17
CA LEU A 84 7.57 9.06 -16.30
C LEU A 84 6.13 8.69 -16.68
N SER A 85 5.83 8.56 -17.97
CA SER A 85 4.51 8.15 -18.45
C SER A 85 4.13 6.74 -17.96
N HIS A 86 5.09 5.82 -17.87
CA HIS A 86 4.83 4.50 -17.31
C HIS A 86 4.59 4.59 -15.80
N ALA A 87 5.38 5.37 -15.08
CA ALA A 87 5.22 5.57 -13.64
C ALA A 87 3.83 6.08 -13.25
N TYR A 88 3.31 7.10 -13.97
CA TYR A 88 1.95 7.59 -13.74
C TYR A 88 0.88 6.54 -14.04
N LYS A 89 1.05 5.73 -15.09
CA LYS A 89 0.13 4.62 -15.38
C LYS A 89 0.11 3.58 -14.26
N VAL A 90 1.28 3.23 -13.70
CA VAL A 90 1.37 2.32 -12.56
C VAL A 90 0.67 2.91 -11.34
N ILE A 91 0.88 4.19 -11.03
CA ILE A 91 0.22 4.85 -9.91
C ILE A 91 -1.31 4.82 -10.08
N ILE A 92 -1.83 5.23 -11.23
CA ILE A 92 -3.27 5.19 -11.52
C ILE A 92 -3.81 3.76 -11.37
N PHE A 93 -3.07 2.77 -11.86
CA PHE A 93 -3.44 1.37 -11.70
C PHE A 93 -3.48 0.94 -10.22
N CYS A 94 -2.49 1.31 -9.41
CA CYS A 94 -2.47 1.03 -7.97
C CYS A 94 -3.68 1.64 -7.25
N TRP A 95 -4.04 2.88 -7.58
CA TRP A 95 -5.22 3.55 -7.03
C TRP A 95 -6.52 2.83 -7.39
N ILE A 96 -6.70 2.48 -8.67
CA ILE A 96 -7.90 1.77 -9.13
C ILE A 96 -7.97 0.38 -8.49
N LEU A 97 -6.86 -0.36 -8.47
CA LEU A 97 -6.81 -1.70 -7.88
C LEU A 97 -7.13 -1.67 -6.39
N ALA A 98 -6.52 -0.75 -5.64
CA ALA A 98 -6.80 -0.58 -4.22
C ALA A 98 -8.26 -0.17 -3.96
N ALA A 99 -8.80 0.76 -4.77
CA ALA A 99 -10.20 1.15 -4.70
C ALA A 99 -11.14 -0.05 -4.90
N VAL A 100 -10.93 -0.82 -5.97
CA VAL A 100 -11.77 -1.99 -6.30
C VAL A 100 -11.69 -3.06 -5.21
N VAL A 101 -10.49 -3.40 -4.76
CA VAL A 101 -10.28 -4.42 -3.72
C VAL A 101 -10.99 -4.04 -2.41
N MET A 102 -11.12 -2.75 -2.11
CA MET A 102 -11.72 -2.23 -0.87
C MET A 102 -13.22 -1.97 -0.94
N ILE A 103 -13.86 -2.12 -2.12
CA ILE A 103 -15.31 -1.93 -2.28
C ILE A 103 -16.13 -2.73 -1.25
N PRO A 104 -15.84 -4.02 -0.97
CA PRO A 104 -16.60 -4.79 0.01
C PRO A 104 -16.60 -4.15 1.41
N ILE A 105 -15.49 -3.55 1.84
CA ILE A 105 -15.43 -2.82 3.13
C ILE A 105 -16.45 -1.68 3.17
N ALA A 106 -16.57 -0.91 2.08
CA ALA A 106 -17.54 0.18 2.01
C ALA A 106 -18.98 -0.32 2.10
N VAL A 107 -19.28 -1.46 1.46
CA VAL A 107 -20.63 -2.04 1.46
C VAL A 107 -20.99 -2.62 2.82
N GLN A 108 -20.05 -3.32 3.47
CA GLN A 108 -20.27 -4.05 4.72
C GLN A 108 -20.12 -3.18 5.97
N THR A 109 -19.49 -2.00 5.88
CA THR A 109 -19.42 -1.05 6.99
C THR A 109 -20.78 -0.42 7.25
N LYS A 110 -21.30 -0.55 8.47
CA LYS A 110 -22.57 0.04 8.91
C LYS A 110 -22.39 0.92 10.16
N TYR A 111 -23.15 2.00 10.18
CA TYR A 111 -23.31 2.87 11.34
C TYR A 111 -24.49 2.37 12.19
N LYS A 112 -24.20 1.86 13.40
CA LYS A 112 -25.22 1.30 14.29
C LYS A 112 -25.26 2.01 15.64
N ARG A 113 -26.47 2.24 16.13
CA ARG A 113 -26.72 2.66 17.52
C ARG A 113 -26.72 1.43 18.44
N LEU A 114 -26.03 1.53 19.56
CA LEU A 114 -25.99 0.54 20.62
C LEU A 114 -27.12 0.75 21.61
N ARG A 115 -27.38 -0.28 22.43
CA ARG A 115 -28.38 -0.24 23.52
C ARG A 115 -28.14 0.88 24.53
N LEU A 116 -26.89 1.29 24.72
CA LEU A 116 -26.48 2.38 25.62
C LEU A 116 -26.63 3.79 25.00
N GLY A 117 -27.21 3.91 23.79
CA GLY A 117 -27.39 5.18 23.08
C GLY A 117 -26.20 5.63 22.23
N ASN A 118 -25.01 5.06 22.47
CA ASN A 118 -23.80 5.35 21.69
C ASN A 118 -23.87 4.76 20.27
N HIS A 119 -23.18 5.37 19.32
CA HIS A 119 -23.07 4.88 17.95
C HIS A 119 -21.69 4.27 17.71
N ARG A 120 -21.62 3.23 16.87
CA ARG A 120 -20.36 2.62 16.43
C ARG A 120 -20.39 2.32 14.94
N CYS A 121 -19.18 2.35 14.37
CA CYS A 121 -18.89 1.85 13.04
C CYS A 121 -18.48 0.39 13.13
N VAL A 122 -19.31 -0.50 12.61
CA VAL A 122 -19.08 -1.94 12.64
C VAL A 122 -19.23 -2.52 11.26
N GLU A 123 -18.37 -3.47 10.93
CA GLU A 123 -18.52 -4.28 9.74
C GLU A 123 -19.54 -5.39 10.01
N ILE A 124 -20.49 -5.56 9.10
CA ILE A 124 -21.56 -6.54 9.25
C ILE A 124 -21.52 -7.43 8.02
N TRP A 125 -21.11 -8.66 8.25
CA TRP A 125 -21.07 -9.70 7.25
C TRP A 125 -22.16 -10.72 7.59
N GLU A 126 -22.94 -11.13 6.58
CA GLU A 126 -24.01 -12.12 6.75
C GLU A 126 -23.44 -13.52 7.03
N ASP A 127 -22.27 -13.82 6.45
CA ASP A 127 -21.58 -15.09 6.60
C ASP A 127 -20.17 -14.87 7.18
N GLU A 128 -19.87 -15.53 8.30
CA GLU A 128 -18.54 -15.49 8.91
C GLU A 128 -17.47 -16.10 8.00
N SER A 129 -17.85 -17.04 7.13
CA SER A 129 -16.93 -17.67 6.19
C SER A 129 -16.44 -16.64 5.17
N LEU A 130 -17.35 -15.76 4.70
CA LEU A 130 -17.02 -14.70 3.76
C LEU A 130 -16.11 -13.64 4.38
N VAL A 131 -16.35 -13.22 5.63
CA VAL A 131 -15.45 -12.25 6.27
C VAL A 131 -14.06 -12.84 6.45
N LYS A 132 -13.95 -14.08 6.92
CA LYS A 132 -12.66 -14.76 7.10
C LYS A 132 -11.93 -14.92 5.77
N ALA A 133 -12.63 -15.39 4.73
CA ALA A 133 -12.05 -15.54 3.40
C ALA A 133 -11.58 -14.20 2.83
N TYR A 134 -12.37 -13.13 2.98
CA TYR A 134 -12.01 -11.80 2.51
C TYR A 134 -10.84 -11.21 3.29
N THR A 135 -10.81 -11.33 4.62
CA THR A 135 -9.67 -10.90 5.44
C THR A 135 -8.39 -11.63 5.04
N VAL A 136 -8.43 -12.96 4.91
CA VAL A 136 -7.28 -13.76 4.47
C VAL A 136 -6.84 -13.34 3.06
N PHE A 137 -7.78 -13.10 2.15
CA PHE A 137 -7.48 -12.60 0.81
C PHE A 137 -6.76 -11.25 0.85
N LEU A 138 -7.22 -10.31 1.68
CA LEU A 138 -6.57 -9.01 1.88
C LEU A 138 -5.17 -9.16 2.47
N ASP A 139 -4.98 -10.01 3.48
CA ASP A 139 -3.66 -10.26 4.06
C ASP A 139 -2.69 -10.86 3.03
N LEU A 140 -3.15 -11.80 2.19
CA LEU A 140 -2.32 -12.38 1.14
C LEU A 140 -1.88 -11.32 0.11
N ILE A 141 -2.79 -10.45 -0.33
CA ILE A 141 -2.50 -9.48 -1.40
C ILE A 141 -1.80 -8.20 -0.90
N LEU A 142 -2.03 -7.79 0.34
CA LEU A 142 -1.49 -6.55 0.92
C LEU A 142 -0.32 -6.76 1.87
N LEU A 143 -0.10 -7.98 2.37
CA LEU A 143 1.02 -8.28 3.27
C LEU A 143 1.94 -9.33 2.66
N PHE A 144 1.46 -10.56 2.47
CA PHE A 144 2.36 -11.67 2.12
C PHE A 144 2.97 -11.54 0.72
N CYS A 145 2.15 -11.30 -0.31
CA CYS A 145 2.65 -11.15 -1.68
C CYS A 145 3.60 -9.93 -1.81
N PRO A 146 3.24 -8.72 -1.31
CA PRO A 146 4.16 -7.59 -1.28
C PRO A 146 5.46 -7.87 -0.55
N PHE A 147 5.39 -8.49 0.64
CA PHE A 147 6.56 -8.83 1.42
C PHE A 147 7.50 -9.79 0.67
N LEU A 148 6.97 -10.87 0.10
CA LEU A 148 7.76 -11.82 -0.68
C LEU A 148 8.40 -11.18 -1.91
N LEU A 149 7.66 -10.33 -2.64
CA LEU A 149 8.18 -9.60 -3.79
C LEU A 149 9.30 -8.65 -3.40
N MET A 150 9.14 -7.91 -2.31
CA MET A 150 10.18 -7.01 -1.80
C MET A 150 11.42 -7.78 -1.36
N VAL A 151 11.26 -8.84 -0.57
CA VAL A 151 12.37 -9.69 -0.11
C VAL A 151 13.15 -10.26 -1.29
N ALA A 152 12.46 -10.82 -2.29
CA ALA A 152 13.10 -11.35 -3.48
C ALA A 152 13.84 -10.28 -4.29
N ALA A 153 13.19 -9.12 -4.52
CA ALA A 153 13.78 -8.00 -5.25
C ALA A 153 15.05 -7.48 -4.54
N TYR A 154 14.96 -7.18 -3.24
CA TYR A 154 16.10 -6.69 -2.47
C TYR A 154 17.20 -7.74 -2.31
N GLY A 155 16.87 -9.02 -2.13
CA GLY A 155 17.86 -10.10 -2.08
C GLY A 155 18.68 -10.20 -3.37
N CYS A 156 18.02 -10.05 -4.53
CA CYS A 156 18.72 -10.04 -5.82
C CYS A 156 19.60 -8.79 -5.97
N ILE A 157 19.10 -7.61 -5.57
CA ILE A 157 19.87 -6.35 -5.61
C ILE A 157 21.15 -6.48 -4.79
N ILE A 158 21.03 -7.00 -3.55
CA ILE A 158 22.18 -7.18 -2.66
C ILE A 158 23.21 -8.11 -3.28
N SER A 159 22.76 -9.24 -3.85
CA SER A 159 23.65 -10.22 -4.48
C SER A 159 24.40 -9.61 -5.66
N THR A 160 23.70 -8.93 -6.57
CA THR A 160 24.31 -8.26 -7.73
C THR A 160 25.31 -7.18 -7.31
N LEU A 161 24.99 -6.42 -6.26
CA LEU A 161 25.87 -5.38 -5.76
C LEU A 161 27.14 -5.97 -5.13
N TRP A 162 27.00 -7.07 -4.39
CA TRP A 162 28.14 -7.76 -3.78
C TRP A 162 29.12 -8.29 -4.83
N ASP A 163 28.60 -8.93 -5.89
CA ASP A 163 29.42 -9.42 -7.01
C ASP A 163 30.18 -8.27 -7.70
N GLY A 164 29.50 -7.13 -7.89
CA GLY A 164 30.12 -5.92 -8.45
C GLY A 164 31.26 -5.36 -7.59
N ILE A 165 31.08 -5.34 -6.26
CA ILE A 165 32.12 -4.87 -5.33
C ILE A 165 33.34 -5.81 -5.34
N GLN A 166 33.13 -7.12 -5.36
CA GLN A 166 34.21 -8.11 -5.41
C GLN A 166 35.01 -8.00 -6.72
N ALA A 167 34.34 -7.82 -7.85
CA ALA A 167 35.01 -7.60 -9.14
C ALA A 167 35.87 -6.32 -9.12
N GLN A 168 35.39 -5.25 -8.48
CA GLN A 168 36.17 -4.01 -8.32
C GLN A 168 37.37 -4.16 -7.38
N ALA A 169 37.25 -4.97 -6.31
CA ALA A 169 38.35 -5.25 -5.40
C ALA A 169 39.48 -6.01 -6.12
N HIS A 170 39.13 -7.03 -6.90
CA HIS A 170 40.11 -7.82 -7.66
C HIS A 170 40.83 -6.98 -8.73
N GLN A 171 40.11 -6.08 -9.41
CA GLN A 171 40.71 -5.14 -10.38
C GLN A 171 41.73 -4.19 -9.73
N LYS A 172 41.57 -3.85 -8.44
CA LYS A 172 42.52 -3.01 -7.70
C LYS A 172 43.77 -3.76 -7.25
N GLU A 173 43.72 -5.07 -7.06
CA GLU A 173 44.90 -5.87 -6.72
C GLU A 173 45.80 -6.15 -7.94
N LEU A 174 45.24 -6.06 -9.15
CA LEU A 174 45.93 -6.29 -10.41
C LEU A 174 46.62 -5.04 -11.00
N ASN A 175 46.34 -3.85 -10.47
CA ASN A 175 46.90 -2.56 -10.89
C ASN A 175 47.86 -2.01 -9.84
#